data_AF-A0A853CAH6-F1
#
_entry.id   AF-A0A853CAH6-F1
#
_cell.length_a   1.000
_cell.length_b   1.000
_cell.length_c   1.000
_cell.angle_alpha   90.00
_cell.angle_beta   90.00
_cell.angle_gamma   90.00
#
_symmetry.space_group_name_H-M   'P 1'
#
loop_
_entity.id
_entity.type
_entity.pdbx_description
1 polymer ?
#
loop_
_entity_poly.entity_id
_entity_poly.type
_entity_poly.pdbx_seq_one_letter_code
_entity_poly.pdbx_strand_id
1 'polypeptide(L)' 'MFLIRCPITGTDELVAESSIVAVTNHPTHIAMTIRCPQGHQHVYRTGRRWDSARRAEELVGA' A
#
# COMPACT_ATOMS: atom_id res chain seq x y z
N MET A 1 -11.35 5.79 0.47
CA MET A 1 -11.42 5.00 1.72
C MET A 1 -10.68 3.68 1.52
N PHE A 2 -9.91 3.22 2.51
CA PHE A 2 -9.16 1.96 2.46
C PHE A 2 -9.55 1.09 3.65
N LEU A 3 -9.75 -0.21 3.40
CA LEU A 3 -9.85 -1.21 4.46
C LEU A 3 -8.45 -1.77 4.73
N ILE A 4 -7.95 -1.62 5.95
CA ILE A 4 -6.63 -2.12 6.37
C ILE A 4 -6.76 -2.94 7.63
N ARG A 5 -5.86 -3.90 7.83
CA ARG A 5 -5.75 -4.61 9.11
C ARG A 5 -4.70 -3.95 9.98
N CYS A 6 -5.08 -3.46 11.16
CA CYS A 6 -4.14 -2.95 12.13
C CYS A 6 -3.31 -4.11 12.70
N PRO A 7 -1.98 -4.13 12.55
CA PRO A 7 -1.14 -5.22 13.06
C PRO A 7 -1.03 -5.20 14.59
N ILE A 8 -1.42 -4.10 15.26
CA ILE A 8 -1.38 -3.98 16.72
C ILE A 8 -2.62 -4.60 17.36
N THR A 9 -3.81 -4.22 16.89
CA THR A 9 -5.10 -4.69 17.45
C THR A 9 -5.64 -5.93 16.73
N GLY A 10 -5.14 -6.21 15.52
CA GLY A 10 -5.65 -7.27 14.66
C GLY A 10 -7.01 -6.97 14.05
N THR A 11 -7.58 -5.79 14.25
CA THR A 11 -8.88 -5.37 13.72
C THR A 11 -8.76 -4.81 12.31
N ASP A 12 -9.80 -5.00 11.52
CA ASP A 12 -9.95 -4.34 10.23
C ASP A 12 -10.53 -2.94 10.45
N GLU A 13 -9.84 -1.93 9.93
CA GLU A 13 -10.13 -0.51 10.10
C GLU A 13 -10.42 0.11 8.74
N LEU A 14 -11.50 0.86 8.65
CA LEU A 14 -11.82 1.66 7.48
C LEU A 14 -11.24 3.07 7.67
N VAL A 15 -10.25 3.42 6.85
CA VAL A 15 -9.51 4.69 6.95
C VAL A 15 -9.71 5.57 5.72
N ALA A 16 -9.67 6.89 5.95
CA ALA A 16 -9.74 7.88 4.88
C ALA A 16 -8.40 8.04 4.16
N GLU A 17 -8.43 8.58 2.94
CA GLU A 17 -7.22 8.96 2.19
C GLU A 17 -6.37 9.98 2.96
N SER A 18 -7.01 10.88 3.71
CA SER A 18 -6.33 11.85 4.58
C SER A 18 -5.51 11.23 5.70
N SER A 19 -5.69 9.93 6.00
CA SER A 19 -4.87 9.20 6.98
C SER A 19 -3.56 8.67 6.40
N ILE A 20 -3.36 8.78 5.08
CA ILE A 20 -2.10 8.42 4.42
C ILE A 20 -1.07 9.52 4.69
N VAL A 21 0.06 9.15 5.26
CA VAL A 21 1.14 10.10 5.60
C VAL A 21 2.31 10.02 4.64
N ALA A 22 2.50 8.89 3.95
CA ALA A 22 3.52 8.73 2.93
C ALA A 22 3.12 7.66 1.91
N VAL A 23 3.60 7.81 0.68
CA VAL A 23 3.43 6.85 -0.41
C VAL A 23 4.77 6.65 -1.09
N THR A 24 5.24 5.40 -1.13
CA THR A 24 6.44 4.99 -1.85
C THR A 24 6.06 4.08 -2.99
N ASN A 25 6.43 4.47 -4.20
CA ASN A 25 6.19 3.68 -5.39
C ASN A 25 7.38 2.74 -5.63
N HIS A 26 7.22 1.45 -5.34
CA HIS A 26 8.21 0.43 -5.70
C HIS A 26 7.90 -0.14 -7.08
N PRO A 27 8.89 -0.69 -7.80
CA PRO A 27 8.66 -1.30 -9.11
C PRO A 27 7.57 -2.38 -9.11
N THR A 28 7.44 -3.14 -8.01
CA THR A 28 6.51 -4.29 -7.91
C THR A 28 5.25 -4.02 -7.08
N HIS A 29 5.18 -2.89 -6.37
CA HIS A 29 4.04 -2.55 -5.51
C HIS A 29 4.06 -1.08 -5.09
N ILE A 30 2.96 -0.57 -4.56
CA ILE A 30 2.95 0.72 -3.84
C ILE A 30 2.91 0.43 -2.35
N ALA A 31 3.84 1.00 -1.60
CA ALA A 31 3.83 0.99 -0.15
C ALA A 31 3.22 2.30 0.37
N MET A 32 2.17 2.19 1.19
CA MET A 32 1.44 3.32 1.76
C MET A 32 1.61 3.30 3.27
N THR A 33 2.21 4.34 3.83
CA THR A 33 2.25 4.54 5.28
C THR A 33 0.95 5.21 5.71
N ILE A 34 0.20 4.55 6.58
CA ILE A 34 -1.10 4.99 7.07
C ILE A 34 -1.04 5.17 8.58
N ARG A 35 -1.60 6.27 9.08
CA ARG A 35 -1.88 6.45 10.51
C ARG A 35 -3.24 5.82 10.86
N CYS A 36 -3.23 4.77 11.67
CA CYS A 36 -4.47 4.11 12.10
C CYS A 36 -5.22 4.95 13.17
N PRO A 37 -6.51 4.68 13.41
CA PRO A 37 -7.30 5.38 14.44
C PRO A 37 -6.72 5.26 15.84
N GLN A 38 -5.96 4.20 16.11
CA GLN A 38 -5.26 3.97 17.38
C GLN A 38 -3.99 4.82 17.53
N GLY A 39 -3.62 5.60 16.50
CA GLY A 39 -2.51 6.56 16.54
C GLY A 39 -1.17 6.02 16.01
N HIS A 40 -1.08 4.73 15.70
CA HIS A 40 0.12 4.08 15.16
C HIS A 40 0.26 4.25 13.65
N GLN A 41 1.46 4.03 13.10
CA GLN A 41 1.73 4.05 11.66
C GLN A 41 2.04 2.66 11.12
N HIS A 42 1.44 2.31 9.99
CA HIS A 42 1.58 1.00 9.36
C HIS A 42 1.80 1.12 7.86
N VAL A 43 2.60 0.22 7.30
CA VAL A 43 2.85 0.15 5.87
C VAL A 43 1.94 -0.89 5.24
N TYR A 44 1.05 -0.44 4.36
CA TYR A 44 0.20 -1.30 3.53
C TYR A 44 0.77 -1.39 2.12
N ARG A 45 0.87 -2.60 1.56
CA ARG A 45 1.45 -2.84 0.23
C ARG A 45 0.35 -3.25 -0.75
N THR A 46 0.24 -2.54 -1.87
CA THR A 46 -0.70 -2.91 -2.93
C THR A 46 -0.07 -3.95 -3.85
N GLY A 47 -0.65 -5.15 -3.93
CA GLY A 47 -0.11 -6.26 -4.75
C GLY A 47 -0.23 -6.08 -6.27
N ARG A 48 -0.76 -4.94 -6.76
CA ARG A 48 -1.20 -4.77 -8.16
C ARG A 48 -0.11 -4.44 -9.17
N ARG A 49 1.14 -4.23 -8.79
CA ARG A 49 2.18 -3.86 -9.77
C ARG A 49 2.94 -5.06 -10.36
N TRP A 50 2.71 -6.29 -9.92
CA TRP A 50 3.29 -7.47 -10.59
C TRP A 50 2.93 -7.54 -12.08
N ASP A 51 1.66 -7.31 -12.43
CA ASP A 51 1.22 -7.34 -13.85
C ASP A 51 1.79 -6.20 -14.69
N SER A 52 1.95 -5.00 -14.10
CA SER A 52 2.52 -3.84 -14.79
C SER A 52 4.05 -3.88 -14.86
N ALA A 53 4.73 -4.44 -13.85
CA ALA A 53 6.17 -4.64 -13.85
C ALA A 53 6.57 -5.69 -14.89
N ARG A 54 5.84 -6.81 -14.97
CA ARG A 54 6.04 -7.83 -16.02
C ARG A 54 5.85 -7.25 -17.42
N ARG A 55 4.80 -6.44 -17.64
CA ARG A 55 4.60 -5.75 -18.93
C ARG A 55 5.70 -4.73 -19.24
N ALA A 56 6.25 -4.06 -18.23
CA ALA A 56 7.37 -3.15 -18.43
C ALA A 56 8.65 -3.91 -18.79
N GLU A 57 8.92 -5.07 -18.18
CA GLU A 57 10.02 -5.95 -18.56
C GLU A 57 9.86 -6.48 -20.00
N GLU A 58 8.64 -6.85 -20.42
CA GLU A 58 8.35 -7.23 -21.81
C GLU A 58 8.57 -6.08 -22.81
N LEU A 59 8.33 -4.83 -22.40
CA LEU A 59 8.54 -3.64 -23.25
C LEU A 59 10.00 -3.15 -23.28
N VAL A 60 10.80 -3.46 -22.26
CA VAL A 60 12.23 -3.13 -22.17
C VAL A 60 13.10 -4.25 -22.77
N GLY A 61 12.51 -5.42 -23.07
CA GLY A 61 13.12 -6.52 -23.81
C GLY A 61 12.61 -6.63 -25.25
N ALA A 62 13.07 -5.72 -26.13
CA ALA A 62 13.12 -5.87 -27.59
C ALA A 62 14.43 -5.27 -28.12
#